data_AF-A0A0J1CI26-F1
#
_entry.id   AF-A0A0J1CI26-F1
#
_cell.length_a   1.000
_cell.length_b   1.000
_cell.length_c   1.000
_cell.angle_alpha   90.00
_cell.angle_beta   90.00
_cell.angle_gamma   90.00
#
_symmetry.space_group_name_H-M   'P 1'
#
loop_
_entity.id
_entity.type
_entity.pdbx_description
1 polymer ?
#
loop_
_entity_poly.entity_id
_entity_poly.type
_entity_poly.pdbx_seq_one_letter_code
_entity_poly.pdbx_strand_id
1 'polypeptide(L)'
;QAPLYDLALANGLLMATLNQTKLSLLTRLRGDRGQRGTRRTLHYYFVAQDIHERASSSHIQYQTLREHFRHSDVLFRFQRLMSMQGQACQQLSRCILLRQPYQHDPHFERAFTHIDAALER
;
A
#
# COMPACT_ATOMS: atom_id res chain seq x y z
N GLN A 1 0.99 -23.53 -1.02
CA GLN A 1 0.46 -23.24 0.33
C GLN A 1 1.33 -22.28 1.14
N ALA A 2 2.66 -22.26 0.97
CA ALA A 2 3.57 -21.29 1.61
C ALA A 2 3.21 -19.77 1.48
N PRO A 3 2.76 -19.23 0.33
CA PRO A 3 2.62 -17.78 0.18
C PRO A 3 1.50 -17.14 1.02
N LEU A 4 0.49 -17.91 1.44
CA LEU A 4 -0.59 -17.40 2.30
C LEU A 4 -0.14 -17.27 3.77
N TYR A 5 0.74 -18.17 4.21
CA TYR A 5 1.29 -18.13 5.56
C TYR A 5 2.21 -16.93 5.75
N ASP A 6 3.14 -16.72 4.81
CA ASP A 6 4.05 -15.56 4.84
C ASP A 6 3.28 -14.23 4.76
N LEU A 7 2.23 -14.18 3.95
CA LEU A 7 1.34 -13.02 3.87
C LEU A 7 0.61 -12.76 5.19
N ALA A 8 0.08 -13.80 5.83
CA ALA A 8 -0.59 -13.68 7.12
C ALA A 8 0.37 -13.18 8.22
N LEU A 9 1.61 -13.69 8.24
CA LEU A 9 2.64 -13.23 9.16
C LEU A 9 3.01 -11.76 8.91
N ALA A 10 3.25 -11.39 7.65
CA ALA A 10 3.56 -10.01 7.28
C ALA A 10 2.42 -9.05 7.67
N ASN A 11 1.16 -9.45 7.46
CA ASN A 11 0.00 -8.67 7.87
C ASN A 11 -0.07 -8.51 9.40
N GLY A 12 0.19 -9.58 10.16
CA GLY A 12 0.25 -9.52 11.63
C GLY A 12 1.32 -8.55 12.13
N LEU A 13 2.53 -8.59 11.56
CA LEU A 13 3.63 -7.68 11.89
C LEU A 13 3.31 -6.22 11.55
N LEU A 14 2.66 -6.00 10.39
CA LEU A 14 2.22 -4.66 9.97
C LEU A 14 1.18 -4.09 10.94
N MET A 15 0.16 -4.87 11.30
CA MET A 15 -0.87 -4.46 12.25
C MET A 15 -0.28 -4.14 13.63
N ALA A 16 0.65 -4.97 14.13
CA ALA A 16 1.34 -4.71 15.38
C ALA A 16 2.12 -3.38 15.34
N THR A 17 2.84 -3.13 14.25
CA THR A 17 3.62 -1.90 14.03
C THR A 17 2.72 -0.66 13.95
N LEU A 18 1.61 -0.74 13.22
CA LEU A 18 0.61 0.34 13.14
C LEU A 18 0.01 0.64 14.52
N ASN A 19 -0.32 -0.38 15.31
CA ASN A 19 -0.85 -0.20 16.66
C ASN A 19 0.16 0.47 17.60
N GLN A 20 1.42 0.04 17.58
CA GLN A 20 2.49 0.67 18.36
C GLN A 20 2.70 2.14 17.95
N THR A 21 2.65 2.42 16.65
CA THR A 21 2.77 3.78 16.09
C THR A 21 1.61 4.66 16.56
N LYS A 22 0.37 4.13 16.51
CA LYS A 22 -0.83 4.82 17.00
C LYS A 22 -0.70 5.22 18.46
N LEU A 23 -0.28 4.30 19.33
CA LEU A 23 -0.08 4.58 20.76
C LEU A 23 0.98 5.68 20.96
N SER A 24 2.09 5.60 20.24
CA SER A 24 3.17 6.60 20.29
C SER A 24 2.71 7.99 19.83
N LEU A 25 1.82 8.06 18.84
CA LEU A 25 1.24 9.32 18.38
C LEU A 25 0.24 9.89 19.38
N LEU A 26 -0.59 9.04 20.00
CA LEU A 26 -1.57 9.47 21.01
C LEU A 26 -0.88 10.05 22.26
N THR A 27 0.20 9.44 22.73
CA THR A 27 0.96 9.97 23.88
C THR A 27 1.57 11.33 23.56
N ARG A 28 2.15 11.49 22.36
CA ARG A 28 2.69 12.78 21.90
C ARG A 28 1.60 13.84 21.73
N LEU A 29 0.44 13.51 21.18
CA LEU A 29 -0.67 14.46 21.04
C LEU A 29 -1.17 15.00 22.39
N ARG A 30 -1.17 14.17 23.44
CA ARG A 30 -1.56 14.58 24.79
C ARG A 30 -0.55 15.55 25.43
N GLY A 31 0.75 15.36 25.19
CA GLY A 31 1.80 16.20 25.75
C GLY A 31 2.14 17.45 24.92
N ASP A 32 2.02 17.38 23.60
CA ASP A 32 2.65 18.32 22.66
C ASP A 32 1.66 19.29 21.98
N ARG A 33 0.40 19.36 22.44
CA ARG A 33 -0.69 20.23 21.94
C ARG A 33 -0.74 20.41 20.39
N GLY A 34 -0.37 19.38 19.63
CA GLY A 34 -0.44 19.40 18.17
C GLY A 34 0.60 20.28 17.47
N GLN A 35 1.85 20.32 17.93
CA GLN A 35 2.96 20.91 17.16
C GLN A 35 3.02 20.36 15.72
N ARG A 36 3.57 21.18 14.80
CA ARG A 36 3.62 20.88 13.36
C ARG A 36 4.24 19.51 13.05
N GLY A 37 5.27 19.11 13.80
CA GLY A 37 5.92 17.80 13.64
C GLY A 37 4.97 16.63 13.92
N THR A 38 4.24 16.69 15.04
CA THR A 38 3.26 15.67 15.45
C THR A 38 2.10 15.57 14.45
N ARG A 39 1.60 16.70 13.94
CA ARG A 39 0.56 16.70 12.88
C ARG A 39 1.03 16.03 11.59
N ARG A 40 2.28 16.27 11.17
CA ARG A 40 2.86 15.66 9.97
C ARG A 40 2.98 14.14 10.11
N THR A 41 3.47 13.65 11.24
CA THR A 41 3.57 12.20 11.47
C THR A 41 2.20 11.54 11.55
N LEU A 42 1.21 12.22 12.14
CA LEU A 42 -0.17 11.74 12.17
C LEU A 42 -0.78 11.62 10.76
N HIS A 43 -0.49 12.60 9.89
CA HIS A 43 -0.92 12.53 8.49
C HIS A 43 -0.32 11.30 7.77
N TYR A 44 0.99 11.06 7.93
CA TYR A 44 1.61 9.85 7.36
C TYR A 44 1.02 8.55 7.91
N TYR A 45 0.69 8.51 9.20
CA TYR A 45 0.04 7.36 9.80
C TYR A 45 -1.31 7.06 9.14
N PHE A 46 -2.17 8.06 8.97
CA PHE A 46 -3.48 7.85 8.35
C PHE A 46 -3.39 7.46 6.88
N VAL A 47 -2.44 8.01 6.13
CA VAL A 47 -2.20 7.59 4.75
C VAL A 47 -1.75 6.12 4.70
N ALA A 48 -0.82 5.71 5.56
CA ALA A 48 -0.38 4.32 5.62
C ALA A 48 -1.51 3.37 6.04
N GLN A 49 -2.37 3.79 6.97
CA GLN A 49 -3.55 3.03 7.39
C GLN A 49 -4.56 2.88 6.24
N ASP A 50 -4.89 3.95 5.52
CA ASP A 50 -5.81 3.90 4.36
C ASP A 50 -5.27 2.96 3.25
N ILE A 51 -3.97 3.00 2.98
CA ILE A 51 -3.33 2.05 2.04
C ILE A 51 -3.50 0.60 2.53
N HIS A 52 -3.25 0.34 3.82
CA HIS A 52 -3.42 -1.00 4.39
C HIS A 52 -4.87 -1.47 4.33
N GLU A 53 -5.82 -0.62 4.70
CA GLU A 53 -7.25 -0.92 4.66
C GLU A 53 -7.71 -1.24 3.24
N ARG A 54 -7.34 -0.44 2.23
CA ARG A 54 -7.68 -0.70 0.82
C ARG A 54 -7.06 -2.00 0.29
N ALA A 55 -5.81 -2.28 0.65
CA ALA A 55 -5.15 -3.52 0.27
C ALA A 55 -5.83 -4.74 0.91
N SER A 56 -6.26 -4.62 2.17
CA SER A 56 -6.91 -5.71 2.90
C SER A 56 -8.40 -5.86 2.61
N SER A 57 -9.09 -4.79 2.17
CA SER A 57 -10.54 -4.78 1.89
C SER A 57 -10.88 -5.40 0.53
N SER A 58 -9.88 -5.65 -0.30
CA SER A 58 -10.02 -6.29 -1.59
C SER A 58 -10.31 -7.78 -1.42
N HIS A 59 -11.52 -8.14 -0.97
CA HIS A 59 -12.06 -9.50 -1.04
C HIS A 59 -12.41 -9.84 -2.50
N ILE A 60 -11.39 -9.82 -3.34
CA ILE A 60 -11.50 -10.17 -4.74
C ILE A 60 -11.63 -11.69 -4.80
N GLN A 61 -12.71 -12.18 -5.40
CA GLN A 61 -12.87 -13.60 -5.72
C GLN A 61 -11.88 -13.97 -6.82
N TYR A 62 -10.62 -14.20 -6.42
CA TYR A 62 -9.52 -14.45 -7.36
C TYR A 62 -9.80 -15.64 -8.27
N GLN A 63 -10.50 -16.68 -7.78
CA GLN A 63 -10.89 -17.81 -8.60
C GLN A 63 -11.84 -17.39 -9.73
N THR A 64 -12.88 -16.61 -9.42
CA THR A 64 -13.83 -16.07 -10.41
C THR A 64 -13.12 -15.20 -11.45
N LEU A 65 -12.22 -14.30 -11.01
CA LEU A 65 -11.44 -13.48 -11.94
C LEU A 65 -10.49 -14.32 -12.79
N ARG A 66 -9.85 -15.34 -12.21
CA ARG A 66 -8.94 -16.24 -12.92
C ARG A 66 -9.64 -17.06 -13.99
N GLU A 67 -10.87 -17.49 -13.73
CA GLU A 67 -11.70 -18.17 -14.72
C GLU A 67 -12.12 -17.21 -15.83
N HIS A 68 -12.62 -16.03 -15.48
CA HIS A 68 -13.07 -15.02 -16.44
C HIS A 68 -11.93 -14.52 -17.36
N PHE A 69 -10.75 -14.28 -16.80
CA PHE A 69 -9.57 -13.77 -17.52
C PHE A 69 -8.56 -14.87 -17.87
N ARG A 70 -8.98 -16.14 -17.93
CA ARG A 70 -8.07 -17.28 -18.15
C ARG A 70 -7.17 -17.16 -19.38
N HIS A 71 -7.67 -16.51 -20.43
CA HIS A 71 -6.98 -16.31 -21.70
C HIS A 71 -6.53 -14.86 -21.92
N SER A 72 -6.58 -14.03 -20.87
CA SER A 72 -6.19 -12.62 -20.89
C SER A 72 -4.97 -12.38 -20.01
N ASP A 73 -4.16 -11.39 -20.36
CA ASP A 73 -2.99 -10.98 -19.58
C ASP A 73 -3.33 -9.96 -18.48
N VAL A 74 -4.61 -9.58 -18.33
CA VAL A 74 -5.11 -8.60 -17.35
C VAL A 74 -4.64 -8.90 -15.93
N LEU A 75 -4.72 -10.15 -15.48
CA LEU A 75 -4.29 -10.52 -14.12
C LEU A 75 -2.79 -10.33 -13.88
N PHE A 76 -1.96 -10.61 -14.89
CA PHE A 76 -0.52 -10.34 -14.81
C PHE A 76 -0.22 -8.86 -14.77
N ARG A 77 -0.99 -8.04 -15.51
CA ARG A 77 -0.86 -6.59 -15.49
C ARG A 77 -1.22 -6.02 -14.11
N PHE A 78 -2.30 -6.50 -13.49
CA PHE A 78 -2.63 -6.14 -12.11
C PHE A 78 -1.57 -6.58 -11.10
N GLN A 79 -1.04 -7.80 -11.22
CA GLN A 79 0.06 -8.26 -10.35
C GLN A 79 1.29 -7.35 -10.47
N ARG A 80 1.65 -6.94 -11.69
CA ARG A 80 2.76 -6.01 -11.94
C ARG A 80 2.49 -4.65 -11.32
N LEU A 81 1.29 -4.09 -11.51
CA LEU A 81 0.91 -2.81 -10.92
C LEU A 81 0.97 -2.84 -9.39
N MET A 82 0.47 -3.92 -8.76
CA MET A 82 0.54 -4.10 -7.30
C MET A 82 1.99 -4.19 -6.81
N SER A 83 2.87 -4.84 -7.58
CA SER A 83 4.30 -4.91 -7.26
C SER A 83 4.97 -3.53 -7.35
N MET A 84 4.62 -2.73 -8.35
CA MET A 84 5.08 -1.34 -8.48
C MET A 84 4.59 -0.48 -7.31
N GLN A 85 3.33 -0.61 -6.90
CA GLN A 85 2.78 0.08 -5.72
C GLN A 85 3.55 -0.28 -4.44
N GLY A 86 3.90 -1.55 -4.26
CA GLY A 86 4.73 -2.01 -3.14
C GLY A 86 6.12 -1.35 -3.12
N GLN A 87 6.78 -1.26 -4.27
CA GLN A 87 8.08 -0.58 -4.41
C GLN A 87 7.96 0.92 -4.13
N ALA A 88 6.89 1.56 -4.62
CA ALA A 88 6.60 2.97 -4.35
C ALA A 88 6.43 3.24 -2.85
N CYS A 89 5.73 2.37 -2.12
CA CYS A 89 5.59 2.46 -0.67
C CYS A 89 6.94 2.37 0.07
N GLN A 90 7.82 1.46 -0.37
CA GLN A 90 9.17 1.33 0.20
C GLN A 90 10.04 2.56 -0.09
N GLN A 91 9.96 3.10 -1.30
CA GLN A 91 10.69 4.32 -1.65
C GLN A 91 10.16 5.52 -0.86
N LEU A 92 8.84 5.67 -0.74
CA LEU A 92 8.21 6.72 0.04
C LEU A 92 8.63 6.65 1.51
N SER A 93 8.65 5.47 2.12
CA SER A 93 9.10 5.31 3.52
C SER A 93 10.55 5.77 3.71
N ARG A 94 11.43 5.43 2.76
CA ARG A 94 12.83 5.89 2.75
C ARG A 94 12.92 7.42 2.59
N CYS A 95 12.15 8.01 1.67
CA CYS A 95 12.09 9.46 1.49
C CYS A 95 11.62 10.18 2.77
N ILE A 96 10.60 9.65 3.46
CA ILE A 96 10.13 10.19 4.74
C ILE A 96 11.24 10.13 5.80
N LEU A 97 11.91 8.98 5.93
CA LEU A 97 12.98 8.77 6.91
C LEU A 97 14.17 9.72 6.67
N LEU A 98 14.60 9.86 5.41
CA LEU A 98 15.73 10.71 5.01
C LEU A 98 15.34 12.17 4.79
N ARG A 99 14.05 12.52 4.96
CA ARG A 99 13.49 13.86 4.70
C ARG A 99 13.76 14.37 3.28
N GLN A 100 13.74 13.46 2.32
CA GLN A 100 13.92 13.78 0.90
C GLN A 100 12.55 13.91 0.21
N PRO A 101 12.46 14.73 -0.85
CA PRO A 101 11.25 14.78 -1.68
C PRO A 101 11.06 13.41 -2.34
N TYR A 102 9.82 12.90 -2.28
CA TYR A 102 9.44 11.70 -3.01
C TYR A 102 9.21 12.04 -4.47
N GLN A 103 9.81 11.27 -5.38
CA GLN A 103 9.57 11.35 -6.81
C GLN A 103 8.83 10.08 -7.23
N HIS A 104 7.59 10.23 -7.66
CA HIS A 104 6.78 9.10 -8.11
C HIS A 104 7.27 8.62 -9.48
N ASP A 105 7.26 7.30 -9.67
CA ASP A 105 7.74 6.70 -10.91
C ASP A 105 6.78 7.03 -12.07
N PRO A 106 7.22 7.72 -13.14
CA PRO A 106 6.36 8.04 -14.28
C PRO A 106 5.89 6.79 -15.05
N HIS A 107 6.49 5.61 -14.83
CA HIS A 107 6.06 4.37 -15.48
C HIS A 107 4.67 3.90 -15.04
N PHE A 108 4.13 4.42 -13.94
CA PHE A 108 2.76 4.12 -13.51
C PHE A 108 1.73 4.51 -14.57
N GLU A 109 1.88 5.67 -15.21
CA GLU A 109 0.96 6.12 -16.27
C GLU A 109 0.85 5.10 -17.39
N ARG A 110 2.00 4.59 -17.86
CA ARG A 110 2.02 3.54 -18.90
C ARG A 110 1.37 2.26 -18.39
N ALA A 111 1.63 1.86 -17.14
CA ALA A 111 1.04 0.66 -16.56
C ALA A 111 -0.50 0.77 -16.51
N PHE A 112 -1.04 1.94 -16.17
CA PHE A 112 -2.49 2.20 -16.19
C PHE A 112 -3.06 2.15 -17.59
N THR A 113 -2.49 2.89 -18.56
CA THR A 113 -2.94 2.86 -19.96
C THR A 113 -2.96 1.44 -20.52
N HIS A 114 -1.96 0.63 -20.18
CA HIS A 114 -1.89 -0.76 -20.59
C HIS A 114 -2.98 -1.63 -19.94
N ILE A 115 -3.34 -1.40 -18.68
CA ILE A 115 -4.44 -2.13 -18.03
C ILE A 115 -5.77 -1.72 -18.65
N ASP A 116 -6.02 -0.42 -18.84
CA ASP A 116 -7.26 0.08 -19.43
C ASP A 116 -7.50 -0.50 -20.82
N ALA A 117 -6.49 -0.45 -21.70
CA ALA A 117 -6.55 -1.05 -23.03
C ALA A 117 -6.68 -2.60 -23.02
N ALA A 118 -6.35 -3.26 -21.91
CA ALA A 118 -6.57 -4.70 -21.75
C ALA A 118 -7.97 -5.03 -21.22
N LEU A 119 -8.64 -4.08 -20.56
CA LEU A 119 -10.01 -4.21 -20.08
C LEU A 119 -11.05 -3.86 -21.14
N GLU A 120 -10.69 -3.01 -22.12
CA GLU A 120 -11.56 -2.63 -23.24
C GLU A 120 -11.65 -3.66 -24.39
N ARG A 121 -10.84 -4.73 -24.33
CA ARG A 121 -10.80 -5.82 -25.32
C ARG A 121 -11.66 -7.01 -24.91
#